data_AF-A0A9W8I240-F1
#
_entry.id   AF-A0A9W8I240-F1
#
_cell.length_a   1.000
_cell.length_b   1.000
_cell.length_c   1.000
_cell.angle_alpha   90.00
_cell.angle_beta   90.00
_cell.angle_gamma   90.00
#
_symmetry.space_group_name_H-M   'P 1'
#
loop_
_entity.id
_entity.type
_entity.pdbx_description
1 polymer ?
#
loop_
_entity_poly.entity_id
_entity_poly.type
_entity_poly.pdbx_seq_one_letter_code
_entity_poly.pdbx_strand_id
1 'polypeptide(L)'
;MNNTDEDDDVAKRHVNNVLLTAVSWRDCFSKQLNKRVMNVNLTTTATYMLLKWIFIGELRKPDFKIEEFIMQNFFSEVFKYLCHHNKQSVGSDTQLWHNVIESYLGEFKEAVRFGDPLLKNATVVADYEVRMIITAYTNSIVQHFGEHLNHAVSCILGKKQMEQQLCNIPPGPEHDEFRHHCREEVWIPAKQVKEAFVQRNYSDSTLCARAQYVLHLLAPVLDAYNADYKFAEDSRFLDVT
;
A
#
# COMPACT_ATOMS: atom_id res chain seq x y z
N MET A 1 9.23 31.17 -29.36
CA MET A 1 9.64 30.89 -27.96
C MET A 1 8.48 31.34 -27.08
N ASN A 2 7.35 30.64 -27.18
CA ASN A 2 6.90 29.55 -26.28
C ASN A 2 6.40 30.19 -24.98
N ASN A 3 5.11 30.53 -24.77
CA ASN A 3 3.88 29.72 -24.88
C ASN A 3 4.09 28.31 -24.36
N THR A 4 4.09 28.15 -23.03
CA THR A 4 4.02 26.82 -22.38
C THR A 4 3.54 26.82 -20.92
N ASP A 5 3.26 27.98 -20.29
CA ASP A 5 2.83 28.01 -18.88
C ASP A 5 1.32 28.20 -18.65
N GLU A 6 0.54 28.56 -19.68
CA GLU A 6 -0.92 28.72 -19.53
C GLU A 6 -1.74 27.44 -19.76
N ASP A 7 -1.20 26.45 -20.48
CA ASP A 7 -1.93 25.21 -20.78
C ASP A 7 -1.93 24.21 -19.60
N ASP A 8 -0.89 24.24 -18.76
CA ASP A 8 -0.74 23.31 -17.63
C ASP A 8 -1.65 23.67 -16.43
N ASP A 9 -2.03 24.95 -16.30
CA ASP A 9 -2.98 25.43 -15.29
C ASP A 9 -4.45 25.26 -15.75
N VAL A 10 -4.69 25.22 -17.07
CA VAL A 10 -6.00 24.92 -17.67
C VAL A 10 -6.33 23.43 -17.55
N ALA A 11 -5.34 22.54 -17.69
CA ALA A 11 -5.51 21.11 -17.51
C ALA A 11 -5.79 20.72 -16.04
N LYS A 12 -5.11 21.36 -15.07
CA LYS A 12 -5.39 21.17 -13.63
C LYS A 12 -6.71 21.78 -13.17
N ARG A 13 -7.20 22.85 -13.82
CA ARG A 13 -8.54 23.41 -13.58
C ARG A 13 -9.67 22.61 -14.22
N HIS A 14 -9.41 21.90 -15.32
CA HIS A 14 -10.44 21.08 -15.98
C HIS A 14 -10.81 19.83 -15.18
N VAL A 15 -9.88 19.20 -14.48
CA VAL A 15 -10.21 18.01 -13.66
C VAL A 15 -10.99 18.38 -12.38
N ASN A 16 -10.83 19.61 -11.87
CA ASN A 16 -11.53 20.08 -10.67
C ASN A 16 -12.92 20.70 -10.92
N ASN A 17 -13.25 21.13 -12.14
CA ASN A 17 -14.54 21.77 -12.45
C ASN A 17 -15.63 20.84 -12.99
N VAL A 18 -15.28 19.60 -13.37
CA VAL A 18 -16.26 18.64 -13.94
C VAL A 18 -17.18 18.04 -12.87
N LEU A 19 -16.81 18.08 -11.59
CA LEU A 19 -17.56 17.41 -10.52
C LEU A 19 -18.83 18.14 -10.04
N LEU A 20 -19.05 19.41 -10.40
CA LEU A 20 -20.15 20.20 -9.82
C LEU A 20 -21.02 20.98 -10.81
N THR A 21 -20.57 21.20 -12.05
CA THR A 21 -21.36 21.92 -13.08
C THR A 21 -22.36 21.03 -13.81
N ALA A 22 -22.22 19.70 -13.72
CA ALA A 22 -23.11 18.74 -14.39
C ALA A 22 -24.51 18.64 -13.78
N VAL A 23 -24.70 19.18 -12.56
CA VAL A 23 -25.99 19.22 -11.87
C VAL A 23 -26.24 20.67 -11.52
N SER A 24 -27.33 21.26 -11.99
CA SER A 24 -27.69 22.68 -11.81
C SER A 24 -27.97 23.06 -10.34
N TRP A 25 -26.94 22.97 -9.49
CA TRP A 25 -26.99 23.38 -8.10
C TRP A 25 -27.09 24.91 -8.01
N ARG A 26 -27.86 25.41 -7.03
CA ARG A 26 -27.91 26.86 -6.79
C ARG A 26 -26.52 27.33 -6.34
N ASP A 27 -26.02 28.41 -6.96
CA ASP A 27 -24.69 29.00 -6.68
C ASP A 27 -24.44 29.28 -5.20
N CYS A 28 -25.50 29.57 -4.44
CA CYS A 28 -25.42 29.81 -3.00
C CYS A 28 -24.92 28.60 -2.18
N PHE A 29 -25.07 27.37 -2.69
CA PHE A 29 -24.57 26.16 -2.03
C PHE A 29 -23.22 25.69 -2.58
N SER A 30 -22.81 26.18 -3.76
CA SER A 30 -21.59 25.73 -4.45
C SER A 30 -20.34 25.84 -3.58
N LYS A 31 -20.15 26.97 -2.87
CA LYS A 31 -18.98 27.15 -1.98
C LYS A 31 -18.96 26.16 -0.81
N GLN A 32 -20.11 25.91 -0.19
CA GLN A 32 -20.20 24.99 0.96
C GLN A 32 -20.04 23.54 0.52
N LEU A 33 -20.62 23.18 -0.63
CA LEU A 33 -20.50 21.86 -1.22
C LEU A 33 -19.06 21.57 -1.66
N ASN A 34 -18.41 22.51 -2.35
CA ASN A 34 -16.99 22.44 -2.69
C ASN A 34 -16.12 22.20 -1.45
N LYS A 35 -16.29 23.02 -0.40
CA LYS A 35 -15.54 22.87 0.85
C LYS A 35 -15.77 21.50 1.48
N ARG A 36 -17.01 21.00 1.44
CA ARG A 36 -17.33 19.67 1.97
C ARG A 36 -16.65 18.57 1.17
N VAL A 37 -16.75 18.59 -0.16
CA VAL A 37 -16.10 17.61 -1.05
C VAL A 37 -14.59 17.61 -0.84
N MET A 38 -13.97 18.80 -0.76
CA MET A 38 -12.53 18.93 -0.49
C MET A 38 -12.16 18.32 0.86
N ASN A 39 -12.90 18.62 1.93
CA ASN A 39 -12.64 18.06 3.25
C ASN A 39 -12.79 16.53 3.26
N VAL A 40 -13.82 15.98 2.60
CA VAL A 40 -14.00 14.54 2.49
C VAL A 40 -12.80 13.91 1.78
N ASN A 41 -12.44 14.41 0.59
CA ASN A 41 -11.32 13.86 -0.18
C ASN A 41 -9.98 13.95 0.58
N LEU A 42 -9.74 15.08 1.25
CA LEU A 42 -8.57 15.30 2.09
C LEU A 42 -8.50 14.26 3.23
N THR A 43 -9.60 14.05 3.95
CA THR A 43 -9.65 13.07 5.04
C THR A 43 -9.55 11.64 4.52
N THR A 44 -10.22 11.29 3.42
CA THR A 44 -10.13 9.95 2.82
C THR A 44 -8.69 9.63 2.42
N THR A 45 -8.01 10.59 1.78
CA THR A 45 -6.60 10.47 1.39
C THR A 45 -5.70 10.31 2.62
N ALA A 46 -5.89 11.15 3.64
CA ALA A 46 -5.12 11.05 4.88
C ALA A 46 -5.39 9.75 5.66
N THR A 47 -6.63 9.24 5.61
CA THR A 47 -7.00 7.95 6.20
C THR A 47 -6.21 6.82 5.55
N TYR A 48 -6.17 6.79 4.21
CA TYR A 48 -5.37 5.80 3.47
C TYR A 48 -3.87 5.90 3.81
N MET A 49 -3.32 7.12 3.87
CA MET A 49 -1.91 7.34 4.21
C MET A 49 -1.58 6.91 5.64
N LEU A 50 -2.42 7.27 6.62
CA LEU A 50 -2.24 6.90 8.01
C LEU A 50 -2.38 5.39 8.22
N LEU A 51 -3.34 4.73 7.55
CA LEU A 51 -3.44 3.27 7.55
C LEU A 51 -2.14 2.62 7.06
N LYS A 52 -1.60 3.10 5.94
CA LYS A 52 -0.31 2.61 5.40
C LYS A 52 0.83 2.82 6.41
N TRP A 53 0.88 3.97 7.06
CA TRP A 53 1.90 4.28 8.07
C TRP A 53 1.81 3.34 9.27
N ILE A 54 0.60 3.16 9.81
CA ILE A 54 0.32 2.24 10.91
C ILE A 54 0.77 0.82 10.52
N PHE A 55 0.32 0.32 9.37
CA PHE A 55 0.67 -1.05 8.96
C PHE A 55 2.17 -1.24 8.75
N ILE A 56 2.88 -0.27 8.16
CA ILE A 56 4.35 -0.36 8.00
C ILE A 56 5.06 -0.39 9.36
N GLY A 57 4.56 0.36 10.36
CA GLY A 57 5.10 0.36 11.71
C GLY A 57 4.80 -0.92 12.46
N GLU A 58 3.53 -1.34 12.46
CA GLU A 58 3.05 -2.51 13.20
C GLU A 58 3.55 -3.83 12.63
N LEU A 59 3.69 -3.96 11.30
CA LEU A 59 4.24 -5.18 10.67
C LEU A 59 5.67 -5.49 11.11
N ARG A 60 6.39 -4.56 11.72
CA ARG A 60 7.73 -4.83 12.29
C ARG A 60 7.66 -5.56 13.64
N LYS A 61 6.47 -5.65 14.25
CA LYS A 61 6.27 -6.30 15.54
C LYS A 61 5.87 -7.76 15.31
N PRO A 62 6.51 -8.71 16.00
CA PRO A 62 6.29 -10.15 15.76
C PRO A 62 4.87 -10.61 16.13
N ASP A 63 4.19 -9.93 17.06
CA ASP A 63 2.85 -10.32 17.54
C ASP A 63 1.71 -9.59 16.83
N PHE A 64 2.00 -8.81 15.78
CA PHE A 64 0.98 -8.04 15.09
C PHE A 64 0.18 -8.92 14.12
N LYS A 65 -1.13 -8.98 14.36
CA LYS A 65 -2.09 -9.73 13.54
C LYS A 65 -2.87 -8.79 12.64
N ILE A 66 -2.46 -8.69 11.38
CA ILE A 66 -3.03 -7.71 10.45
C ILE A 66 -4.54 -7.91 10.22
N GLU A 67 -5.04 -9.14 10.33
CA GLU A 67 -6.45 -9.49 10.18
C GLU A 67 -7.36 -8.85 11.25
N GLU A 68 -6.82 -8.55 12.43
CA GLU A 68 -7.55 -7.86 13.51
C GLU A 68 -7.73 -6.36 13.21
N PHE A 69 -7.07 -5.85 12.17
CA PHE A 69 -7.07 -4.44 11.79
C PHE A 69 -7.57 -4.18 10.36
N ILE A 70 -7.49 -5.14 9.42
CA ILE A 70 -8.10 -5.00 8.07
C ILE A 70 -9.61 -5.22 8.17
N MET A 71 -10.31 -4.25 8.74
CA MET A 71 -11.76 -4.27 8.84
C MET A 71 -12.34 -2.87 8.79
N GLN A 72 -13.59 -2.78 8.33
CA GLN A 72 -14.28 -1.51 8.16
C GLN A 72 -14.32 -0.70 9.46
N ASN A 73 -14.52 -1.35 10.61
CA ASN A 73 -14.61 -0.69 11.90
C ASN A 73 -13.30 0.03 12.29
N PHE A 74 -12.16 -0.64 12.17
CA PHE A 74 -10.85 -0.04 12.45
C PHE A 74 -10.58 1.15 11.52
N PHE A 75 -10.83 0.99 10.22
CA PHE A 75 -10.59 2.07 9.25
C PHE A 75 -11.53 3.26 9.49
N SER A 76 -12.78 3.01 9.90
CA SER A 76 -13.72 4.04 10.35
C SER A 76 -13.22 4.78 11.58
N GLU A 77 -12.59 4.09 12.55
CA GLU A 77 -11.94 4.76 13.69
C GLU A 77 -10.79 5.65 13.23
N VAL A 78 -9.91 5.18 12.34
CA VAL A 78 -8.81 6.00 11.78
C VAL A 78 -9.35 7.29 11.14
N PHE A 79 -10.38 7.16 10.30
CA PHE A 79 -11.03 8.32 9.65
C PHE A 79 -11.60 9.30 10.70
N LYS A 80 -12.26 8.77 11.73
CA LYS A 80 -12.86 9.55 12.82
C LYS A 80 -11.81 10.31 13.64
N TYR A 81 -10.65 9.71 13.89
CA TYR A 81 -9.53 10.36 14.59
C TYR A 81 -8.97 11.57 13.83
N LEU A 82 -8.97 11.52 12.50
CA LEU A 82 -8.56 12.65 11.65
C LEU A 82 -9.59 13.79 11.63
N CYS A 83 -10.83 13.55 12.07
CA CYS A 83 -11.93 14.53 12.06
C CYS A 83 -12.27 15.11 13.44
N HIS A 84 -11.45 14.87 14.47
CA HIS A 84 -11.77 15.21 15.87
C HIS A 84 -13.08 14.59 16.39
N HIS A 85 -13.45 13.39 15.93
CA HIS A 85 -14.63 12.73 16.47
C HIS A 85 -14.38 12.27 17.92
N ASN A 86 -15.40 12.43 18.76
CA ASN A 86 -15.35 12.23 20.21
C ASN A 86 -14.92 10.80 20.57
N LYS A 87 -13.99 10.67 21.53
CA LYS A 87 -13.39 9.42 22.02
C LYS A 87 -14.30 8.65 22.98
N GLN A 88 -15.53 8.35 22.59
CA GLN A 88 -16.38 7.51 23.42
C GLN A 88 -16.04 6.04 23.18
N SER A 89 -15.28 5.47 24.11
CA SER A 89 -14.91 4.05 24.12
C SER A 89 -16.14 3.19 24.31
N VAL A 90 -16.31 2.21 23.42
CA VAL A 90 -17.30 1.13 23.52
C VAL A 90 -16.56 -0.18 23.28
N GLY A 91 -15.93 -0.74 24.32
CA GLY A 91 -15.32 -2.08 24.30
C GLY A 91 -13.79 -2.15 24.27
N SER A 92 -13.25 -3.35 24.52
CA SER A 92 -11.80 -3.65 24.58
C SER A 92 -11.09 -3.48 23.25
N ASP A 93 -11.72 -3.91 22.15
CA ASP A 93 -11.11 -3.89 20.81
C ASP A 93 -10.96 -2.45 20.32
N THR A 94 -11.97 -1.63 20.58
CA THR A 94 -11.94 -0.18 20.34
C THR A 94 -10.77 0.49 21.08
N GLN A 95 -10.47 0.06 22.31
CA GLN A 95 -9.34 0.59 23.09
C GLN A 95 -7.99 0.19 22.48
N LEU A 96 -7.84 -1.06 22.03
CA LEU A 96 -6.63 -1.51 21.33
C LEU A 96 -6.40 -0.68 20.07
N TRP A 97 -7.43 -0.49 19.25
CA TRP A 97 -7.37 0.33 18.05
C TRP A 97 -6.99 1.78 18.34
N HIS A 98 -7.59 2.38 19.37
CA HIS A 98 -7.28 3.75 19.78
C HIS A 98 -5.80 3.90 20.17
N ASN A 99 -5.27 2.96 20.95
CA ASN A 99 -3.86 2.99 21.34
C ASN A 99 -2.92 2.91 20.12
N VAL A 100 -3.23 2.02 19.16
CA VAL A 100 -2.46 1.92 17.91
C VAL A 100 -2.54 3.23 17.14
N ILE A 101 -3.74 3.77 16.88
CA ILE A 101 -3.92 5.00 16.11
C ILE A 101 -3.18 6.18 16.77
N GLU A 102 -3.35 6.35 18.08
CA GLU A 102 -2.72 7.45 18.82
C GLU A 102 -1.19 7.40 18.77
N SER A 103 -0.60 6.20 18.75
CA SER A 103 0.86 6.04 18.68
C SER A 103 1.48 6.57 17.38
N TYR A 104 0.73 6.62 16.27
CA TYR A 104 1.20 7.13 14.98
C TYR A 104 0.64 8.49 14.60
N LEU A 105 -0.49 8.90 15.19
CA LEU A 105 -1.24 10.07 14.74
C LEU A 105 -0.44 11.37 14.85
N GLY A 106 0.31 11.57 15.94
CA GLY A 106 1.09 12.78 16.17
C GLY A 106 2.17 12.97 15.11
N GLU A 107 3.04 11.97 14.97
CA GLU A 107 4.13 11.96 13.98
C GLU A 107 3.58 12.09 12.55
N PHE A 108 2.51 11.36 12.24
CA PHE A 108 1.86 11.45 10.94
C PHE A 108 1.39 12.87 10.63
N LYS A 109 0.62 13.49 11.55
CA LYS A 109 0.09 14.85 11.35
C LYS A 109 1.19 15.88 11.15
N GLU A 110 2.30 15.75 11.88
CA GLU A 110 3.46 16.61 11.72
C GLU A 110 4.11 16.41 10.35
N ALA A 111 4.35 15.16 9.95
CA ALA A 111 5.00 14.82 8.69
C ALA A 111 4.21 15.30 7.46
N VAL A 112 2.89 15.14 7.46
CA VAL A 112 2.03 15.52 6.33
C VAL A 112 1.40 16.92 6.48
N ARG A 113 1.69 17.63 7.57
CA ARG A 113 1.10 18.93 7.93
C ARG A 113 -0.43 18.93 7.82
N PHE A 114 -1.06 17.89 8.38
CA PHE A 114 -2.50 17.68 8.23
C PHE A 114 -3.29 18.66 9.10
N GLY A 115 -4.09 19.52 8.47
CA GLY A 115 -5.01 20.44 9.15
C GLY A 115 -6.36 19.77 9.34
N ASP A 116 -6.64 19.33 10.56
CA ASP A 116 -7.82 18.55 10.93
C ASP A 116 -9.15 19.18 10.47
N PRO A 117 -9.76 18.68 9.38
CA PRO A 117 -10.93 19.30 8.81
C PRO A 117 -12.17 18.97 9.64
N LEU A 118 -13.01 19.97 9.91
CA LEU A 118 -14.31 19.75 10.51
C LEU A 118 -15.26 19.12 9.49
N LEU A 119 -15.68 17.88 9.75
CA LEU A 119 -16.68 17.17 8.96
C LEU A 119 -17.95 16.90 9.78
N LYS A 120 -19.06 17.56 9.40
CA LYS A 120 -20.37 17.22 9.95
C LYS A 120 -20.76 15.80 9.50
N ASN A 121 -21.36 15.03 10.41
CA ASN A 121 -21.74 13.63 10.20
C ASN A 121 -20.54 12.74 9.82
N ALA A 122 -19.37 12.99 10.42
CA ALA A 122 -18.13 12.26 10.13
C ALA A 122 -18.30 10.74 10.18
N THR A 123 -19.13 10.19 11.08
CA THR A 123 -19.43 8.76 11.14
C THR A 123 -20.04 8.22 9.86
N VAL A 124 -21.07 8.88 9.32
CA VAL A 124 -21.75 8.45 8.08
C VAL A 124 -20.82 8.58 6.87
N VAL A 125 -20.01 9.65 6.85
CA VAL A 125 -19.00 9.85 5.81
C VAL A 125 -17.94 8.75 5.89
N ALA A 126 -17.44 8.45 7.09
CA ALA A 126 -16.46 7.39 7.32
C ALA A 126 -16.98 6.06 6.78
N ASP A 127 -18.22 5.66 7.12
CA ASP A 127 -18.79 4.38 6.68
C ASP A 127 -18.84 4.23 5.14
N TYR A 128 -19.06 5.33 4.41
CA TYR A 128 -19.07 5.33 2.95
C TYR A 128 -17.64 5.31 2.37
N GLU A 129 -16.80 6.25 2.80
CA GLU A 129 -15.44 6.43 2.28
C GLU A 129 -14.54 5.25 2.60
N VAL A 130 -14.63 4.73 3.83
CA VAL A 130 -13.86 3.57 4.27
C VAL A 130 -14.25 2.32 3.52
N ARG A 131 -15.54 2.16 3.17
CA ARG A 131 -15.97 1.04 2.34
C ARG A 131 -15.26 1.06 0.97
N MET A 132 -15.06 2.24 0.38
CA MET A 132 -14.30 2.36 -0.85
C MET A 132 -12.83 1.99 -0.64
N ILE A 133 -12.21 2.44 0.46
CA ILE A 133 -10.83 2.11 0.80
C ILE A 133 -10.65 0.59 0.97
N ILE A 134 -11.50 -0.07 1.76
CA ILE A 134 -11.38 -1.52 2.02
C ILE A 134 -11.66 -2.33 0.75
N THR A 135 -12.63 -1.94 -0.07
CA THR A 135 -12.88 -2.59 -1.37
C THR A 135 -11.68 -2.43 -2.30
N ALA A 136 -11.09 -1.24 -2.41
CA ALA A 136 -9.90 -1.01 -3.21
C ALA A 136 -8.71 -1.83 -2.70
N TYR A 137 -8.52 -1.89 -1.38
CA TYR A 137 -7.48 -2.72 -0.75
C TYR A 137 -7.67 -4.19 -1.10
N THR A 138 -8.86 -4.76 -0.84
CA THR A 138 -9.13 -6.18 -1.09
C THR A 138 -8.98 -6.53 -2.56
N ASN A 139 -9.49 -5.69 -3.47
CA ASN A 139 -9.31 -5.88 -4.91
C ASN A 139 -7.83 -5.84 -5.29
N SER A 140 -7.05 -4.90 -4.72
CA SER A 140 -5.62 -4.80 -4.98
C SER A 140 -4.85 -6.01 -4.46
N ILE A 141 -5.20 -6.56 -3.30
CA ILE A 141 -4.56 -7.78 -2.79
C ILE A 141 -4.87 -8.95 -3.70
N VAL A 142 -6.16 -9.16 -4.04
CA VAL A 142 -6.59 -10.26 -4.90
C VAL A 142 -5.93 -10.19 -6.28
N GLN A 143 -5.84 -9.00 -6.88
CA GLN A 143 -5.40 -8.84 -8.27
C GLN A 143 -3.89 -8.64 -8.43
N HIS A 144 -3.23 -8.01 -7.45
CA HIS A 144 -1.88 -7.46 -7.63
C HIS A 144 -0.88 -7.87 -6.56
N PHE A 145 -1.28 -8.59 -5.50
CA PHE A 145 -0.34 -8.99 -4.45
C PHE A 145 0.84 -9.77 -5.03
N GLY A 146 0.58 -10.70 -5.94
CA GLY A 146 1.63 -11.47 -6.58
C GLY A 146 2.61 -10.63 -7.39
N GLU A 147 2.12 -9.60 -8.08
CA GLU A 147 2.97 -8.66 -8.83
C GLU A 147 3.84 -7.83 -7.90
N HIS A 148 3.24 -7.32 -6.81
CA HIS A 148 3.96 -6.55 -5.81
C HIS A 148 5.04 -7.38 -5.13
N LEU A 149 4.75 -8.65 -4.81
CA LEU A 149 5.73 -9.56 -4.24
C LEU A 149 6.87 -9.86 -5.24
N ASN A 150 6.53 -10.15 -6.50
CA ASN A 150 7.53 -10.38 -7.54
C ASN A 150 8.43 -9.15 -7.76
N HIS A 151 7.83 -7.96 -7.71
CA HIS A 151 8.55 -6.70 -7.81
C HIS A 151 9.49 -6.51 -6.62
N ALA A 152 9.01 -6.72 -5.38
CA ALA A 152 9.84 -6.63 -4.18
C ALA A 152 11.03 -7.60 -4.24
N VAL A 153 10.79 -8.88 -4.57
CA VAL A 153 11.86 -9.88 -4.75
C VAL A 153 12.86 -9.43 -5.81
N SER A 154 12.38 -8.95 -6.96
CA SER A 154 13.25 -8.46 -8.04
C SER A 154 14.09 -7.25 -7.63
N CYS A 155 13.54 -6.35 -6.82
CA CYS A 155 14.24 -5.19 -6.27
C CYS A 155 15.32 -5.62 -5.26
N ILE A 156 14.99 -6.52 -4.32
CA ILE A 156 15.93 -7.01 -3.31
C ILE A 156 17.11 -7.73 -3.96
N LEU A 157 16.84 -8.52 -5.00
CA LEU A 157 17.86 -9.24 -5.76
C LEU A 157 18.61 -8.35 -6.77
N GLY A 158 18.21 -7.09 -6.97
CA GLY A 158 18.88 -6.19 -7.91
C GLY A 158 18.74 -6.60 -9.37
N LYS A 159 17.66 -7.32 -9.74
CA LYS A 159 17.47 -7.90 -11.09
C LYS A 159 17.69 -6.89 -12.22
N LYS A 160 17.07 -5.71 -12.10
CA LYS A 160 17.17 -4.64 -13.12
C LYS A 160 18.60 -4.13 -13.29
N GLN A 161 19.36 -4.01 -12.19
CA GLN A 161 20.75 -3.57 -12.24
C GLN A 161 21.61 -4.60 -12.98
N MET A 162 21.42 -5.89 -12.68
CA MET A 162 22.14 -6.98 -13.31
C MET A 162 21.79 -7.12 -14.81
N GLU A 163 20.52 -6.97 -15.19
CA GLU A 163 20.09 -6.96 -16.58
C GLU A 163 20.73 -5.80 -17.37
N GLN A 164 20.78 -4.60 -16.78
CA GLN A 164 21.43 -3.45 -17.41
C GLN A 164 22.94 -3.66 -17.60
N GLN A 165 23.60 -4.26 -16.61
CA GLN A 165 25.02 -4.59 -16.72
C GLN A 165 25.28 -5.63 -17.82
N LEU A 166 24.46 -6.68 -17.90
CA LEU A 166 24.59 -7.72 -18.94
C LEU A 166 24.44 -7.13 -20.35
N CYS A 167 23.48 -6.21 -20.56
CA CYS A 167 23.29 -5.54 -21.86
C CYS A 167 24.49 -4.70 -22.31
N ASN A 168 25.35 -4.26 -21.38
CA ASN A 168 26.53 -3.46 -21.70
C ASN A 168 27.76 -4.31 -22.03
N ILE A 169 27.71 -5.64 -21.79
CA ILE A 169 28.83 -6.55 -22.07
C ILE A 169 28.62 -7.15 -23.47
N PRO A 170 29.58 -7.02 -24.39
CA PRO A 170 29.48 -7.61 -25.72
C PRO A 170 29.51 -9.16 -25.64
N PRO A 171 28.85 -9.88 -26.57
CA PRO A 171 28.88 -11.34 -26.59
C PRO A 171 30.30 -11.90 -26.63
N GLY A 172 30.59 -12.85 -25.74
CA GLY A 172 31.91 -13.46 -25.58
C GLY A 172 32.04 -14.20 -24.25
N PRO A 173 33.24 -14.70 -23.91
CA PRO A 173 33.47 -15.45 -22.67
C PRO A 173 33.08 -14.68 -21.41
N GLU A 174 33.40 -13.39 -21.35
CA GLU A 174 33.04 -12.50 -20.24
C GLU A 174 31.52 -12.34 -20.09
N HIS A 175 30.79 -12.27 -21.21
CA HIS A 175 29.33 -12.22 -21.19
C HIS A 175 28.72 -13.52 -20.64
N ASP A 176 29.29 -14.67 -21.00
CA ASP A 176 28.81 -15.97 -20.51
C ASP A 176 29.12 -16.18 -19.03
N GLU A 177 30.30 -15.76 -18.57
CA GLU A 177 30.67 -15.73 -17.15
C GLU A 177 29.74 -14.81 -16.34
N PHE A 178 29.48 -13.59 -16.83
CA PHE A 178 28.57 -12.67 -16.17
C PHE A 178 27.12 -13.18 -16.17
N ARG A 179 26.67 -13.80 -17.28
CA ARG A 179 25.36 -14.45 -17.35
C ARG A 179 25.25 -15.60 -16.35
N HIS A 180 26.30 -16.40 -16.17
CA HIS A 180 26.34 -17.44 -15.15
C HIS A 180 26.22 -16.84 -13.74
N HIS A 181 26.96 -15.76 -13.47
CA HIS A 181 26.86 -15.01 -12.20
C HIS A 181 25.44 -14.49 -11.93
N CYS A 182 24.80 -13.85 -12.91
CA CYS A 182 23.40 -13.40 -12.81
C CYS A 182 22.44 -14.57 -12.50
N ARG A 183 22.73 -15.77 -13.01
CA ARG A 183 21.93 -16.95 -12.74
C ARG A 183 21.99 -17.38 -11.29
N GLU A 184 23.19 -17.44 -10.73
CA GLU A 184 23.42 -17.84 -9.33
C GLU A 184 22.93 -16.76 -8.33
N GLU A 185 23.10 -15.48 -8.65
CA GLU A 185 22.78 -14.39 -7.71
C GLU A 185 21.35 -13.84 -7.80
N VAL A 186 20.67 -14.03 -8.95
CA VAL A 186 19.33 -13.45 -9.19
C VAL A 186 18.31 -14.51 -9.56
N TRP A 187 18.52 -15.23 -10.66
CA TRP A 187 17.45 -16.08 -11.21
C TRP A 187 17.18 -17.32 -10.37
N ILE A 188 18.21 -18.03 -9.90
CA ILE A 188 18.06 -19.19 -9.01
C ILE A 188 17.44 -18.77 -7.67
N PRO A 189 17.94 -17.73 -6.97
CA PRO A 189 17.33 -17.26 -5.73
C PRO A 189 15.88 -16.83 -5.91
N ALA A 190 15.55 -16.10 -6.98
CA ALA A 190 14.17 -15.68 -7.25
C ALA A 190 13.24 -16.88 -7.43
N LYS A 191 13.70 -17.92 -8.15
CA LYS A 191 12.93 -19.16 -8.32
C LYS A 191 12.73 -19.90 -6.99
N GLN A 192 13.79 -20.03 -6.19
CA GLN A 192 13.72 -20.66 -4.88
C GLN A 192 12.78 -19.93 -3.91
N VAL A 193 12.80 -18.58 -3.92
CA VAL A 193 11.85 -17.78 -3.12
C VAL A 193 10.41 -18.06 -3.57
N LYS A 194 10.15 -18.14 -4.87
CA LYS A 194 8.82 -18.48 -5.40
C LYS A 194 8.35 -19.86 -4.94
N GLU A 195 9.21 -20.86 -5.07
CA GLU A 195 8.90 -22.24 -4.68
C GLU A 195 8.67 -22.35 -3.17
N ALA A 196 9.54 -21.76 -2.35
CA ALA A 196 9.38 -21.70 -0.90
C ALA A 196 8.08 -20.99 -0.49
N PHE A 197 7.72 -19.94 -1.24
CA PHE A 197 6.47 -19.20 -1.02
C PHE A 197 5.23 -20.02 -1.32
N VAL A 198 5.19 -20.72 -2.46
CA VAL A 198 4.09 -21.64 -2.80
C VAL A 198 3.95 -22.76 -1.77
N GLN A 199 5.07 -23.31 -1.32
CA GLN A 199 5.11 -24.41 -0.35
C GLN A 199 4.90 -23.96 1.10
N ARG A 200 4.89 -22.64 1.37
CA ARG A 200 4.93 -22.06 2.72
C ARG A 200 6.05 -22.66 3.60
N ASN A 201 7.19 -22.98 2.98
CA ASN A 201 8.36 -23.56 3.65
C ASN A 201 9.53 -22.58 3.58
N TYR A 202 9.50 -21.55 4.42
CA TYR A 202 10.50 -20.47 4.40
C TYR A 202 11.84 -20.85 5.04
N SER A 203 11.87 -21.95 5.80
CA SER A 203 13.03 -22.43 6.55
C SER A 203 13.72 -23.62 5.89
N ASP A 204 13.49 -23.83 4.60
CA ASP A 204 14.10 -24.95 3.87
C ASP A 204 15.63 -24.77 3.79
N SER A 205 16.36 -25.72 4.39
CA SER A 205 17.82 -25.76 4.40
C SER A 205 18.46 -25.92 3.02
N THR A 206 17.67 -26.29 1.99
CA THR A 206 18.12 -26.42 0.60
C THR A 206 18.14 -25.09 -0.17
N LEU A 207 17.57 -24.02 0.40
CA LEU A 207 17.59 -22.69 -0.18
C LEU A 207 18.99 -22.10 -0.16
N CYS A 208 19.39 -21.41 -1.22
CA CYS A 208 20.65 -20.68 -1.23
C CYS A 208 20.59 -19.49 -0.25
N ALA A 209 21.76 -19.01 0.19
CA ALA A 209 21.87 -17.91 1.14
C ALA A 209 21.12 -16.64 0.68
N ARG A 210 21.11 -16.38 -0.63
CA ARG A 210 20.42 -15.23 -1.22
C ARG A 210 18.89 -15.35 -1.12
N ALA A 211 18.35 -16.55 -1.37
CA ALA A 211 16.92 -16.83 -1.21
C ALA A 211 16.49 -16.73 0.26
N GLN A 212 17.29 -17.28 1.18
CA GLN A 212 17.06 -17.17 2.63
C GLN A 212 17.04 -15.71 3.10
N TYR A 213 17.99 -14.89 2.61
CA TYR A 213 18.02 -13.46 2.91
C TYR A 213 16.73 -12.75 2.47
N VAL A 214 16.25 -13.00 1.24
CA VAL A 214 15.01 -12.41 0.73
C VAL A 214 13.81 -12.83 1.58
N LEU A 215 13.69 -14.12 1.89
CA LEU A 215 12.59 -14.63 2.71
C LEU A 215 12.61 -14.06 4.12
N HIS A 216 13.78 -13.94 4.74
CA HIS A 216 13.92 -13.32 6.06
C HIS A 216 13.47 -11.85 6.04
N LEU A 217 13.82 -11.10 5.00
CA LEU A 217 13.39 -9.71 4.86
C LEU A 217 11.88 -9.57 4.65
N LEU A 218 11.27 -10.55 3.97
CA LEU A 218 9.83 -10.57 3.70
C LEU A 218 9.00 -11.22 4.81
N ALA A 219 9.62 -11.97 5.71
CA ALA A 219 8.93 -12.72 6.78
C ALA A 219 7.87 -11.91 7.54
N PRO A 220 8.12 -10.63 7.95
CA PRO A 220 7.09 -9.88 8.66
C PRO A 220 5.82 -9.62 7.85
N VAL A 221 5.92 -9.59 6.52
CA VAL A 221 4.76 -9.48 5.62
C VAL A 221 4.13 -10.85 5.38
N LEU A 222 4.92 -11.91 5.28
CA LEU A 222 4.42 -13.26 5.00
C LEU A 222 3.71 -13.88 6.21
N ASP A 223 4.28 -13.68 7.40
CA ASP A 223 3.77 -14.22 8.67
C ASP A 223 2.54 -13.46 9.17
N ALA A 224 2.32 -12.24 8.67
CA ALA A 224 1.11 -11.47 8.98
C ALA A 224 -0.17 -12.09 8.39
N TYR A 225 -0.06 -12.98 7.40
CA TYR A 225 -1.21 -13.70 6.86
C TYR A 225 -1.34 -15.08 7.51
N ASN A 226 -2.58 -15.48 7.86
CA ASN A 226 -2.86 -16.78 8.45
C ASN A 226 -2.24 -17.95 7.63
N ALA A 227 -1.79 -19.00 8.33
CA ALA A 227 -1.24 -20.24 7.78
C ALA A 227 -2.12 -20.83 6.67
N ASP A 228 -3.45 -20.71 6.82
CA ASP A 228 -4.43 -21.29 5.90
C ASP A 228 -4.76 -20.39 4.69
N TYR A 229 -4.21 -19.17 4.63
CA TYR A 229 -4.46 -18.26 3.50
C TYR A 229 -3.80 -18.79 2.23
N LYS A 230 -4.61 -19.20 1.26
CA LYS A 230 -4.10 -19.64 -0.04
C LYS A 230 -4.01 -18.45 -0.98
N PHE A 231 -2.80 -18.11 -1.39
CA PHE A 231 -2.61 -17.22 -2.53
C PHE A 231 -3.20 -17.91 -3.76
N ALA A 232 -3.98 -17.18 -4.55
CA ALA A 232 -4.70 -17.75 -5.68
C ALA A 232 -3.73 -18.33 -6.72
N GLU A 233 -4.10 -19.45 -7.35
CA GLU A 233 -3.26 -20.18 -8.30
C GLU A 233 -2.99 -19.37 -9.58
N ASP A 234 -3.89 -18.43 -9.91
CA ASP A 234 -3.78 -17.40 -10.96
C ASP A 234 -3.05 -16.13 -10.50
N SER A 235 -2.35 -16.19 -9.36
CA SER A 235 -1.48 -15.09 -8.93
C SER A 235 -0.38 -14.91 -9.98
N ARG A 236 -0.30 -13.71 -10.58
CA ARG A 236 0.76 -13.35 -11.55
C ARG A 236 2.18 -13.53 -11.01
N PHE A 237 2.35 -13.71 -9.70
CA PHE A 237 3.62 -14.16 -9.11
C PHE A 237 4.10 -15.50 -9.68
N LEU A 238 3.16 -16.42 -9.91
CA LEU A 238 3.36 -17.76 -10.46
C LEU A 238 3.48 -17.74 -12.00
N ASP A 239 2.90 -16.73 -12.66
CA ASP A 239 2.89 -16.59 -14.13
C ASP A 239 4.22 -16.13 -14.78
N VAL A 240 5.33 -16.11 -14.05
CA VAL A 240 6.62 -15.71 -14.62
C VAL A 240 7.42 -16.94 -15.05
N THR A 241 7.28 -17.28 -16.33
CA THR A 241 8.23 -18.09 -17.12
C THR A 241 9.45 -17.28 -17.55
#